data_AF-A0A3M7BEK0-F1
#
_entry.id   AF-A0A3M7BEK0-F1
#
_cell.length_a   1.000
_cell.length_b   1.000
_cell.length_c   1.000
_cell.angle_alpha   90.00
_cell.angle_beta   90.00
_cell.angle_gamma   90.00
#
_symmetry.space_group_name_H-M   'P 1'
#
loop_
_entity.id
_entity.type
_entity.pdbx_description
1 polymer ?
#
loop_
_entity_poly.entity_id
_entity_poly.type
_entity_poly.pdbx_seq_one_letter_code
_entity_poly.pdbx_strand_id
1 'polypeptide(L)'
;MFVAFLAQLGPPTKSLVYTLKQLLDELPFETRHNTKWKFLAWTGRDVRVAVDDDFRDNLQSAIDLYRSSRKEALQSLYTSRALSAASNSQHGGKSASFTGQKSKPTGSPAKPSIDRAGGASEEIIADIEEVSACCGHFSFALLDFAEDMLSYLRRLEELKEAIQHRKRTWTWLFSWFLPADEHESKDTATIRRRGDFNNHDEAYDAGQGIPSHIKQADNFADPARRDRSWNARLYRLLCVFRRDDIKFAVKVGLGALIYALPAFLAATRPFFVRWRGEWGLVSYMAVCSMTVGGSNTTSTNRVIGTFIGAALSIVAWVLASDHGYTNPWLLGFFGWLVSLGCFYLIVAKNNGPMGRFILLTYNLGALYSYSLSIKDDDHDDDEGGIDPAIWDIVMHRLVAVIAGCVWAIVVTRFIWPISARRKLKKGLCVLWLRMGLIWRRDPLAMFLLGEPRSNYMDIREESALRSFLSNLEGLRKAANGEFELRGPFPDQTMGRILERSGRMLDAFHAMNVVIVKNLQYTPGEAAVLRYTRSERFELSARISHLFSVLASSVKMEYPLNDVMPSIDHTRDRLLARISEFRRSGEGREVATEQDYELLYAYVLVTGQLSEDIRAVSAELQTMFGTLDEEKLKLQ
;
A
#
# COMPACT_ATOMS: atom_id res chain seq x y z
N MET A 1 21.06 14.54 27.10
CA MET A 1 21.89 13.45 26.55
C MET A 1 21.83 13.42 25.02
N PHE A 2 20.66 13.26 24.40
CA PHE A 2 20.51 13.21 22.93
C PHE A 2 21.16 14.38 22.17
N VAL A 3 20.94 15.62 22.61
CA VAL A 3 21.55 16.82 21.97
C VAL A 3 23.08 16.82 22.06
N ALA A 4 23.64 16.36 23.18
CA ALA A 4 25.09 16.26 23.35
C ALA A 4 25.70 15.19 22.44
N PHE A 5 25.00 14.06 22.26
CA PHE A 5 25.36 13.03 21.30
C PHE A 5 25.36 13.55 19.86
N LEU A 6 24.31 14.29 19.46
CA LEU A 6 24.24 14.90 18.14
C LEU A 6 25.33 15.95 17.90
N ALA A 7 25.72 16.71 18.93
CA ALA A 7 26.81 17.67 18.81
C ALA A 7 28.15 16.98 18.53
N GLN A 8 28.40 15.82 19.13
CA GLN A 8 29.61 15.04 18.94
C GLN A 8 29.63 14.29 17.59
N LEU A 9 28.48 13.78 17.14
CA LEU A 9 28.34 13.07 15.86
C LEU A 9 28.09 14.01 14.66
N GLY A 10 27.80 15.29 14.91
CA GLY A 10 27.29 16.23 13.91
C GLY A 10 28.18 16.42 12.66
N PRO A 11 29.48 16.72 12.80
CA PRO A 11 30.36 16.91 11.63
C PRO A 11 30.43 15.71 10.67
N PRO A 12 30.72 14.47 11.12
CA PRO A 12 30.75 13.30 10.23
C PRO A 12 29.35 12.93 9.72
N THR A 13 28.29 13.14 10.51
CA THR A 13 26.89 12.94 10.05
C THR A 13 26.58 13.85 8.87
N LYS A 14 26.95 15.14 8.95
CA LYS A 14 26.72 16.10 7.86
C LYS A 14 27.46 15.70 6.58
N SER A 15 28.71 15.25 6.70
CA SER A 15 29.49 14.78 5.56
C SER A 15 28.84 13.56 4.90
N LEU A 16 28.44 12.57 5.70
CA LEU A 16 27.79 11.35 5.20
C LEU A 16 26.47 11.67 4.49
N VAL A 17 25.60 12.47 5.13
CA VAL A 17 24.31 12.86 4.56
C VAL A 17 24.49 13.69 3.28
N TYR A 18 25.51 14.55 3.22
CA TYR A 18 25.82 15.31 2.01
C TYR A 18 26.16 14.38 0.84
N THR A 19 27.07 13.41 1.05
CA THR A 19 27.45 12.43 0.02
C THR A 19 26.25 11.58 -0.42
N LEU A 20 25.44 11.10 0.53
CA LEU A 20 24.23 10.33 0.23
C LEU A 20 23.22 11.14 -0.58
N LYS A 21 23.03 12.41 -0.23
CA LYS A 21 22.13 13.30 -0.96
C LYS A 21 22.62 13.50 -2.39
N GLN A 22 23.90 13.81 -2.59
CA GLN A 22 24.48 14.02 -3.91
C GLN A 22 24.27 12.79 -4.81
N LEU A 23 24.46 11.59 -4.25
CA LEU A 23 24.24 10.34 -4.96
C LEU A 23 22.77 10.11 -5.33
N LEU A 24 21.83 10.44 -4.45
CA LEU A 24 20.38 10.30 -4.72
C LEU A 24 19.85 11.34 -5.71
N ASP A 25 20.45 12.54 -5.73
CA ASP A 25 20.10 13.61 -6.67
C ASP A 25 20.57 13.27 -8.11
N GLU A 26 21.61 12.44 -8.25
CA GLU A 26 22.07 11.95 -9.55
C GLU A 26 21.26 10.74 -10.03
N LEU A 27 20.73 10.84 -11.26
CA LEU A 27 19.91 9.78 -11.86
C LEU A 27 20.81 8.62 -12.32
N PRO A 28 20.65 7.39 -11.80
CA PRO A 28 21.53 6.27 -12.13
C PRO A 28 21.37 5.78 -13.59
N PHE A 29 20.32 6.22 -14.28
CA PHE A 29 19.97 5.77 -15.62
C PHE A 29 19.69 6.97 -16.54
N GLU A 30 20.55 7.14 -17.54
CA GLU A 30 20.33 8.06 -18.64
C GLU A 30 19.78 7.30 -19.86
N THR A 31 18.65 7.75 -20.40
CA THR A 31 18.18 7.28 -21.71
C THR A 31 19.13 7.77 -22.78
N ARG A 32 19.83 6.85 -23.46
CA ARG A 32 20.68 7.20 -24.61
C ARG A 32 19.78 7.62 -25.78
N HIS A 33 19.59 8.92 -25.97
CA HIS A 33 18.98 9.46 -27.19
C HIS A 33 19.96 9.33 -28.36
N ASN A 34 20.14 8.12 -28.92
CA ASN A 34 20.83 7.97 -30.20
C ASN A 34 19.85 7.50 -31.28
N THR A 35 19.12 8.44 -31.85
CA THR A 35 18.36 8.23 -33.09
C THR A 35 19.06 8.97 -34.24
N LYS A 36 20.10 8.36 -34.81
CA LYS A 36 20.38 8.58 -36.25
C LYS A 36 19.42 7.81 -37.15
N TRP A 37 18.71 6.80 -36.62
CA TRP A 37 17.78 5.97 -37.40
C TRP A 37 16.48 5.73 -36.60
N LYS A 38 15.49 6.62 -36.77
CA LYS A 38 14.19 6.57 -36.06
C LYS A 38 13.37 5.29 -36.33
N PHE A 39 13.61 4.59 -37.44
CA PHE A 39 12.80 3.44 -37.83
C PHE A 39 13.14 2.12 -37.08
N LEU A 40 14.31 2.04 -36.42
CA LEU A 40 14.70 0.91 -35.56
C LEU A 40 14.45 1.15 -34.06
N ALA A 41 13.66 2.16 -33.68
CA ALA A 41 13.42 2.50 -32.27
C ALA A 41 12.78 1.37 -31.43
N TRP A 42 12.26 0.30 -32.04
CA TRP A 42 11.75 -0.88 -31.32
C TRP A 42 12.86 -1.82 -30.83
N THR A 43 14.07 -1.75 -31.40
CA THR A 43 15.19 -2.63 -31.05
C THR A 43 15.97 -2.09 -29.84
N GLY A 44 15.31 -2.03 -28.68
CA GLY A 44 15.97 -1.80 -27.39
C GLY A 44 16.21 -0.33 -27.04
N ARG A 45 15.66 0.10 -25.91
CA ARG A 45 16.13 1.31 -25.21
C ARG A 45 17.53 0.99 -24.66
N ASP A 46 18.57 1.57 -25.24
CA ASP A 46 19.91 1.55 -24.64
C ASP A 46 19.90 2.50 -23.43
N VAL A 47 19.73 1.95 -22.24
CA VAL A 47 19.90 2.69 -20.98
C VAL A 47 21.39 2.73 -20.67
N ARG A 48 21.95 3.93 -20.50
CA ARG A 48 23.32 4.12 -19.99
C ARG A 48 23.23 4.23 -18.47
N VAL A 49 24.00 3.40 -17.76
CA VAL A 49 24.21 3.59 -16.32
C VAL A 49 25.20 4.74 -16.15
N ALA A 50 24.74 5.87 -15.62
CA ALA A 50 25.51 7.11 -15.46
C ALA A 50 25.87 7.27 -13.98
N VAL A 51 26.72 6.37 -13.48
CA VAL A 51 27.29 6.45 -12.14
C VAL A 51 28.73 6.94 -12.28
N ASP A 52 29.06 8.02 -11.57
CA ASP A 52 30.43 8.50 -11.40
C ASP A 52 31.25 7.44 -10.64
N ASP A 53 32.44 7.16 -11.14
CA ASP A 53 33.30 6.11 -10.61
C ASP A 53 33.85 6.51 -9.22
N ASP A 54 33.87 7.81 -8.89
CA ASP A 54 34.37 8.34 -7.61
C ASP A 54 33.34 8.24 -6.46
N PHE A 55 32.04 8.03 -6.74
CA PHE A 55 31.01 7.99 -5.69
C PHE A 55 31.22 6.87 -4.69
N ARG A 56 31.71 5.72 -5.17
CA ARG A 56 31.94 4.56 -4.32
C ARG A 56 33.03 4.85 -3.29
N ASP A 57 34.16 5.39 -3.71
CA ASP A 57 35.30 5.68 -2.83
C ASP A 57 34.99 6.83 -1.87
N ASN A 58 34.27 7.85 -2.35
CA ASN A 58 33.79 8.96 -1.53
C ASN A 58 32.79 8.48 -0.45
N LEU A 59 31.84 7.62 -0.81
CA LEU A 59 30.86 7.06 0.13
C LEU A 59 31.55 6.12 1.14
N GLN A 60 32.47 5.27 0.69
CA GLN A 60 33.25 4.39 1.56
C GLN A 60 34.04 5.19 2.62
N SER A 61 34.73 6.25 2.19
CA SER A 61 35.48 7.13 3.10
C SER A 61 34.58 7.83 4.11
N ALA A 62 33.40 8.30 3.68
CA ALA A 62 32.43 8.93 4.56
C ALA A 62 31.83 7.93 5.58
N ILE A 63 31.59 6.68 5.16
CA ILE A 63 31.13 5.58 6.01
C ILE A 63 32.18 5.29 7.11
N ASP A 64 33.45 5.17 6.74
CA ASP A 64 34.52 4.84 7.68
C ASP A 64 34.74 5.96 8.71
N LEU A 65 34.70 7.23 8.28
CA LEU A 65 34.77 8.40 9.16
C LEU A 65 33.57 8.47 10.12
N TYR A 66 32.37 8.16 9.62
CA TYR A 66 31.17 8.12 10.45
C TYR A 66 31.22 6.98 11.46
N ARG A 67 31.69 5.79 11.05
CA ARG A 67 31.80 4.60 11.90
C ARG A 67 32.74 4.81 13.08
N SER A 68 33.90 5.44 12.87
CA SER A 68 34.85 5.77 13.95
C SER A 68 34.26 6.77 14.94
N SER A 69 33.73 7.88 14.43
CA SER A 69 33.12 8.95 15.24
C SER A 69 31.91 8.47 16.04
N ARG A 70 31.11 7.56 15.47
CA ARG A 70 29.99 6.91 16.15
C ARG A 70 30.46 6.13 17.38
N LYS A 71 31.54 5.35 17.25
CA LYS A 71 32.08 4.53 18.35
C LYS A 71 32.48 5.41 19.54
N GLU A 72 33.15 6.53 19.26
CA GLU A 72 33.57 7.49 20.28
C GLU A 72 32.38 8.21 20.93
N ALA A 73 31.39 8.65 20.13
CA ALA A 73 30.21 9.33 20.63
C ALA A 73 29.33 8.42 21.51
N LEU A 74 29.17 7.15 21.15
CA LEU A 74 28.45 6.18 21.97
C LEU A 74 29.19 5.91 23.28
N GLN A 75 30.51 5.68 23.24
CA GLN A 75 31.32 5.50 24.45
C GLN A 75 31.21 6.71 25.41
N SER A 76 31.29 7.94 24.88
CA SER A 76 31.11 9.18 25.63
C SER A 76 29.71 9.30 26.27
N LEU A 77 28.66 8.93 25.54
CA LEU A 77 27.30 8.91 26.06
C LEU A 77 27.17 7.93 27.23
N TYR A 78 27.76 6.74 27.12
CA TYR A 78 27.72 5.74 28.18
C TYR A 78 28.55 6.11 29.42
N THR A 79 29.74 6.72 29.26
CA THR A 79 30.52 7.21 30.41
C THR A 79 29.79 8.35 31.13
N SER A 80 29.17 9.28 30.39
CA SER A 80 28.35 10.35 30.97
C SER A 80 27.13 9.80 31.75
N ARG A 81 26.57 8.69 31.27
CA ARG A 81 25.48 7.96 31.92
C ARG A 81 25.93 7.26 33.20
N ALA A 82 27.09 6.60 33.19
CA ALA A 82 27.65 5.96 34.38
C ALA A 82 27.91 6.99 35.51
N LEU A 83 28.41 8.17 35.14
CA LEU A 83 28.59 9.30 36.06
C LEU A 83 27.25 9.84 36.60
N SER A 84 26.23 9.93 35.75
CA SER A 84 24.88 10.37 36.14
C SER A 84 24.18 9.37 37.07
N ALA A 85 24.35 8.06 36.82
CA ALA A 85 23.82 7.00 37.68
C ALA A 85 24.53 6.93 39.05
N ALA A 86 25.85 7.16 39.08
CA ALA A 86 26.63 7.25 40.32
C ALA A 86 26.31 8.51 41.15
N SER A 87 26.00 9.62 40.49
CA SER A 87 25.52 10.85 41.14
C SER A 87 24.15 10.66 41.78
N ASN A 88 23.21 10.02 41.07
CA ASN A 88 21.86 9.75 41.59
C ASN A 88 21.85 8.74 42.75
N SER A 89 22.76 7.77 42.79
CA SER A 89 22.89 6.85 43.93
C SER A 89 23.48 7.52 45.18
N GLN A 90 24.29 8.58 45.03
CA GLN A 90 24.78 9.38 46.15
C GLN A 90 23.75 10.39 46.70
N HIS A 91 22.78 10.83 45.90
CA HIS A 91 21.78 11.84 46.28
C HIS A 91 20.42 11.29 46.76
N GLY A 92 20.34 10.00 47.13
CA GLY A 92 19.14 9.35 47.70
C GLY A 92 18.60 9.93 49.02
N GLY A 93 19.03 11.13 49.43
CA GLY A 93 18.52 11.83 50.60
C GLY A 93 17.64 13.05 50.32
N LYS A 94 17.85 13.80 49.23
CA LYS A 94 17.07 15.03 48.95
C LYS A 94 17.17 15.38 47.47
N SER A 95 16.04 15.42 46.76
CA SER A 95 15.99 16.23 45.54
C SER A 95 14.64 16.92 45.41
N ALA A 96 14.73 18.24 45.26
CA ALA A 96 13.64 19.16 45.06
C ALA A 96 13.05 18.98 43.66
N SER A 97 11.73 18.93 43.58
CA SER A 97 10.95 18.85 42.36
C SER A 97 11.12 20.10 41.50
N PHE A 98 11.55 19.94 40.24
CA PHE A 98 11.36 20.94 39.19
C PHE A 98 10.12 20.54 38.38
N THR A 99 8.97 21.11 38.76
CA THR A 99 7.67 20.88 38.10
C THR A 99 7.51 21.78 36.87
N GLY A 100 7.34 21.16 35.70
CA GLY A 100 6.62 21.78 34.59
C GLY A 100 5.11 21.79 34.88
N GLN A 101 4.50 22.97 34.74
CA GLN A 101 3.07 23.21 34.96
C GLN A 101 2.18 22.30 34.09
N LYS A 102 1.33 21.49 34.75
CA LYS A 102 0.02 21.09 34.21
C LYS A 102 -1.06 21.39 35.26
N SER A 103 -2.11 22.05 34.80
CA SER A 103 -3.26 22.50 35.56
C SER A 103 -4.04 21.33 36.18
N LYS A 104 -4.50 21.55 37.42
CA LYS A 104 -5.33 20.64 38.23
C LYS A 104 -6.77 21.16 38.26
N PRO A 105 -7.79 20.29 38.35
CA PRO A 105 -8.97 20.58 39.14
C PRO A 105 -8.95 19.79 40.46
N THR A 106 -9.65 20.38 41.43
CA THR A 106 -9.70 20.11 42.86
C THR A 106 -10.57 18.91 43.26
N GLY A 107 -10.16 18.15 44.30
CA GLY A 107 -11.09 17.30 45.07
C GLY A 107 -10.48 16.15 45.90
N SER A 108 -10.40 16.35 47.22
CA SER A 108 -10.34 15.39 48.35
C SER A 108 -9.06 14.56 48.67
N PRO A 109 -8.77 14.32 49.98
CA PRO A 109 -7.50 13.73 50.45
C PRO A 109 -7.63 12.21 50.65
N ALA A 110 -6.76 11.43 50.01
CA ALA A 110 -6.62 10.00 50.26
C ALA A 110 -5.19 9.67 50.75
N LYS A 111 -5.13 8.73 51.71
CA LYS A 111 -3.98 8.22 52.48
C LYS A 111 -2.71 7.94 51.65
N PRO A 112 -1.51 8.02 52.27
CA PRO A 112 -0.26 7.77 51.56
C PRO A 112 -0.09 6.28 51.25
N SER A 113 -0.05 5.93 49.96
CA SER A 113 0.34 4.60 49.49
C SER A 113 1.86 4.52 49.32
N ILE A 114 2.47 3.51 49.93
CA ILE A 114 3.92 3.26 49.97
C ILE A 114 4.44 2.68 48.62
N ASP A 115 3.55 2.28 47.70
CA ASP A 115 3.93 1.63 46.44
C ASP A 115 4.35 2.58 45.29
N ARG A 116 4.19 3.90 45.44
CA ARG A 116 4.52 4.87 44.37
C ARG A 116 6.02 5.16 44.22
N ALA A 117 6.85 4.83 45.21
CA ALA A 117 8.28 5.15 45.19
C ALA A 117 9.09 4.22 44.25
N GLY A 118 8.66 2.96 44.08
CA GLY A 118 9.33 2.00 43.19
C GLY A 118 9.10 2.30 41.70
N GLY A 119 7.86 2.56 41.30
CA GLY A 119 7.49 2.81 39.90
C GLY A 119 8.13 4.07 39.31
N ALA A 120 8.26 5.15 40.09
CA ALA A 120 8.91 6.38 39.63
C ALA A 120 10.42 6.18 39.37
N SER A 121 11.09 5.28 40.10
CA SER A 121 12.50 4.97 39.85
C SER A 121 12.69 4.09 38.61
N GLU A 122 11.75 3.18 38.32
CA GLU A 122 11.79 2.34 37.12
C GLU A 122 11.50 3.15 35.84
N GLU A 123 10.53 4.06 35.87
CA GLU A 123 10.23 4.97 34.76
C GLU A 123 11.45 5.82 34.37
N ILE A 124 12.14 6.43 35.35
CA ILE A 124 13.34 7.25 35.08
C ILE A 124 14.48 6.41 34.48
N ILE A 125 14.63 5.15 34.91
CA ILE A 125 15.62 4.23 34.36
C ILE A 125 15.27 3.87 32.92
N ALA A 126 13.98 3.61 32.65
CA ALA A 126 13.47 3.32 31.32
C ALA A 126 13.66 4.50 30.37
N ASP A 127 13.38 5.74 30.80
CA ASP A 127 13.59 6.95 29.99
C ASP A 127 15.06 7.14 29.58
N ILE A 128 16.00 6.89 30.50
CA ILE A 128 17.45 6.99 30.21
C ILE A 128 17.87 5.88 29.23
N GLU A 129 17.32 4.67 29.40
CA GLU A 129 17.55 3.55 28.49
C GLU A 129 16.97 3.83 27.10
N GLU A 130 15.76 4.40 27.02
CA GLU A 130 15.09 4.78 25.78
C GLU A 130 15.88 5.85 25.02
N VAL A 131 16.40 6.88 25.71
CA VAL A 131 17.26 7.89 25.06
C VAL A 131 18.55 7.26 24.52
N SER A 132 19.13 6.30 25.23
CA SER A 132 20.32 5.57 24.79
C SER A 132 20.01 4.70 23.57
N ALA A 133 18.87 3.99 23.61
CA ALA A 133 18.33 3.19 22.52
C ALA A 133 18.11 4.03 21.25
N CYS A 134 17.51 5.21 21.40
CA CYS A 134 17.31 6.18 20.32
C CYS A 134 18.63 6.65 19.71
N CYS A 135 19.64 7.01 20.52
CA CYS A 135 20.96 7.40 20.03
C CYS A 135 21.64 6.26 19.25
N GLY A 136 21.63 5.05 19.82
CA GLY A 136 22.20 3.85 19.20
C GLY A 136 21.53 3.56 17.86
N HIS A 137 20.19 3.43 17.87
CA HIS A 137 19.41 3.12 16.68
C HIS A 137 19.52 4.19 15.59
N PHE A 138 19.42 5.48 15.93
CA PHE A 138 19.61 6.57 14.96
C PHE A 138 20.96 6.46 14.26
N SER A 139 22.02 6.25 15.06
CA SER A 139 23.37 6.22 14.52
C SER A 139 23.63 4.99 13.65
N PHE A 140 23.05 3.85 14.02
CA PHE A 140 23.12 2.59 13.29
C PHE A 140 22.31 2.65 11.99
N ALA A 141 21.06 3.10 12.05
CA ALA A 141 20.18 3.20 10.88
C ALA A 141 20.77 4.06 9.75
N LEU A 142 21.45 5.16 10.10
CA LEU A 142 22.10 6.02 9.11
C LEU A 142 23.33 5.34 8.47
N LEU A 143 24.14 4.62 9.26
CA LEU A 143 25.26 3.84 8.75
C LEU A 143 24.76 2.73 7.82
N ASP A 144 23.74 2.01 8.28
CA ASP A 144 23.09 0.92 7.56
C ASP A 144 22.58 1.35 6.18
N PHE A 145 21.90 2.51 6.13
CA PHE A 145 21.44 3.07 4.88
C PHE A 145 22.61 3.39 3.94
N ALA A 146 23.70 3.93 4.47
CA ALA A 146 24.89 4.22 3.68
C ALA A 146 25.57 2.95 3.13
N GLU A 147 25.66 1.89 3.93
CA GLU A 147 26.19 0.59 3.50
C GLU A 147 25.32 -0.08 2.43
N ASP A 148 23.99 0.04 2.55
CA ASP A 148 23.05 -0.44 1.53
C ASP A 148 23.20 0.37 0.23
N MET A 149 23.36 1.69 0.33
CA MET A 149 23.65 2.55 -0.83
C MET A 149 24.96 2.18 -1.51
N LEU A 150 25.98 1.80 -0.74
CA LEU A 150 27.25 1.31 -1.29
C LEU A 150 27.08 -0.04 -1.99
N SER A 151 26.27 -0.94 -1.43
CA SER A 151 25.92 -2.21 -2.07
C SER A 151 25.12 -1.98 -3.36
N TYR A 152 24.22 -1.00 -3.36
CA TYR A 152 23.46 -0.57 -4.53
C TYR A 152 24.39 -0.04 -5.64
N LEU A 153 25.36 0.82 -5.31
CA LEU A 153 26.38 1.29 -6.25
C LEU A 153 27.17 0.15 -6.88
N ARG A 154 27.62 -0.83 -6.07
CA ARG A 154 28.31 -2.03 -6.60
C ARG A 154 27.46 -2.79 -7.61
N ARG A 155 26.16 -2.95 -7.35
CA ARG A 155 25.23 -3.59 -8.29
C ARG A 155 25.04 -2.76 -9.57
N LEU A 156 25.04 -1.43 -9.46
CA LEU A 156 24.99 -0.55 -10.63
C LEU A 156 26.28 -0.62 -11.45
N GLU A 157 27.46 -0.70 -10.81
CA GLU A 157 28.75 -0.93 -11.48
C GLU A 157 28.76 -2.27 -12.21
N GLU A 158 28.37 -3.36 -11.53
CA GLU A 158 28.22 -4.70 -12.14
C GLU A 158 27.27 -4.67 -13.34
N LEU A 159 26.16 -3.94 -13.23
CA LEU A 159 25.20 -3.76 -14.32
C LEU A 159 25.80 -2.93 -15.48
N LYS A 160 26.55 -1.87 -15.18
CA LYS A 160 27.27 -1.03 -16.15
C LYS A 160 28.25 -1.89 -16.95
N GLU A 161 29.05 -2.72 -16.28
CA GLU A 161 29.97 -3.68 -16.91
C GLU A 161 29.23 -4.72 -17.74
N ALA A 162 28.15 -5.31 -17.21
CA ALA A 162 27.36 -6.32 -17.93
C ALA A 162 26.69 -5.77 -19.20
N ILE A 163 26.25 -4.51 -19.18
CA ILE A 163 25.70 -3.81 -20.34
C ILE A 163 26.80 -3.50 -21.36
N GLN A 164 27.96 -3.01 -20.92
CA GLN A 164 29.08 -2.66 -21.80
C GLN A 164 29.72 -3.89 -22.45
N HIS A 165 29.83 -5.01 -21.73
CA HIS A 165 30.42 -6.26 -22.21
C HIS A 165 29.39 -7.27 -22.73
N ARG A 166 28.16 -6.83 -23.03
CA ARG A 166 27.09 -7.73 -23.49
C ARG A 166 27.47 -8.43 -24.80
N LYS A 167 27.87 -9.70 -24.69
CA LYS A 167 28.02 -10.59 -25.85
C LYS A 167 26.63 -10.87 -26.43
N ARG A 168 26.43 -10.58 -27.71
CA ARG A 168 25.18 -10.91 -28.42
C ARG A 168 25.11 -12.42 -28.61
N THR A 169 24.56 -13.14 -27.62
CA THR A 169 24.27 -14.57 -27.73
C THR A 169 22.89 -14.77 -28.32
N TRP A 170 22.83 -15.50 -29.43
CA TRP A 170 21.59 -15.87 -30.12
C TRP A 170 20.81 -17.00 -29.41
N THR A 171 21.02 -17.18 -28.10
CA THR A 171 20.42 -18.25 -27.30
C THR A 171 18.88 -18.19 -27.27
N TRP A 172 18.30 -17.00 -27.44
CA TRP A 172 16.85 -16.84 -27.58
C TRP A 172 16.27 -17.62 -28.78
N LEU A 173 17.09 -17.86 -29.81
CA LEU A 173 16.69 -18.47 -31.08
C LEU A 173 16.70 -20.00 -30.97
N PHE A 174 17.43 -20.53 -29.98
CA PHE A 174 17.50 -21.96 -29.67
C PHE A 174 16.72 -22.34 -28.40
N SER A 175 16.21 -21.37 -27.63
CA SER A 175 15.45 -21.63 -26.38
C SER A 175 14.12 -22.36 -26.61
N TRP A 176 13.59 -22.38 -27.83
CA TRP A 176 12.42 -23.19 -28.20
C TRP A 176 12.76 -24.68 -28.45
N PHE A 177 14.05 -25.00 -28.62
CA PHE A 177 14.54 -26.34 -28.99
C PHE A 177 15.24 -27.11 -27.85
N LEU A 178 15.50 -26.48 -26.70
CA LEU A 178 15.98 -27.19 -25.52
C LEU A 178 14.80 -27.56 -24.60
N PRO A 179 14.70 -28.80 -24.12
CA PRO A 179 13.80 -29.14 -23.03
C PRO A 179 14.20 -28.31 -21.81
N ALA A 180 13.26 -27.56 -21.25
CA ALA A 180 13.49 -26.89 -19.98
C ALA A 180 13.67 -27.97 -18.91
N ASP A 181 14.88 -28.08 -18.35
CA ASP A 181 15.12 -28.91 -17.17
C ASP A 181 14.26 -28.36 -16.02
N GLU A 182 13.27 -29.16 -15.58
CA GLU A 182 12.31 -28.85 -14.50
C GLU A 182 12.96 -28.76 -13.09
N HIS A 183 14.28 -28.58 -12.99
CA HIS A 183 15.00 -28.48 -11.73
C HIS A 183 15.52 -27.07 -11.37
N GLU A 184 15.05 -26.02 -12.06
CA GLU A 184 15.12 -24.68 -11.47
C GLU A 184 14.00 -24.52 -10.43
N SER A 185 14.44 -24.39 -9.18
CA SER A 185 13.63 -24.14 -7.98
C SER A 185 12.38 -23.28 -8.26
N LYS A 186 11.24 -23.70 -7.69
CA LYS A 186 9.97 -22.94 -7.63
C LYS A 186 10.09 -21.52 -7.02
N ASP A 187 11.30 -21.10 -6.65
CA ASP A 187 11.63 -19.80 -6.10
C ASP A 187 12.09 -18.75 -7.14
N THR A 188 12.12 -19.04 -8.44
CA THR A 188 12.35 -18.00 -9.47
C THR A 188 11.14 -17.71 -10.35
N ALA A 189 10.10 -18.54 -10.26
CA ALA A 189 8.86 -18.38 -11.01
C ALA A 189 7.87 -17.41 -10.31
N THR A 190 8.21 -16.11 -10.26
CA THR A 190 7.28 -14.95 -10.32
C THR A 190 8.01 -13.62 -10.07
N ILE A 191 9.19 -13.40 -10.67
CA ILE A 191 9.59 -12.01 -10.96
C ILE A 191 8.79 -11.59 -12.19
N ARG A 192 7.53 -11.19 -11.96
CA ARG A 192 6.71 -10.53 -12.97
C ARG A 192 7.44 -9.25 -13.34
N ARG A 193 7.97 -9.22 -14.57
CA ARG A 193 8.71 -8.11 -15.19
C ARG A 193 8.00 -6.79 -14.91
N ARG A 194 8.51 -6.01 -13.95
CA ARG A 194 7.98 -4.70 -13.54
C ARG A 194 8.41 -3.62 -14.54
N GLY A 195 7.93 -3.73 -15.78
CA GLY A 195 8.32 -2.86 -16.88
C GLY A 195 7.25 -2.64 -17.95
N ASP A 196 6.02 -3.12 -17.75
CA ASP A 196 4.90 -2.83 -18.64
C ASP A 196 4.12 -1.63 -18.11
N PHE A 197 4.66 -0.43 -18.33
CA PHE A 197 3.95 0.85 -18.17
C PHE A 197 3.02 1.10 -19.36
N ASN A 198 2.20 0.12 -19.74
CA ASN A 198 1.20 0.30 -20.78
C ASN A 198 -0.14 -0.34 -20.36
N ASN A 199 -1.14 0.53 -20.21
CA ASN A 199 -2.53 0.25 -19.89
C ASN A 199 -2.78 -0.54 -18.59
N HIS A 200 -2.51 0.12 -17.46
CA HIS A 200 -3.24 -0.19 -16.23
C HIS A 200 -4.72 0.18 -16.42
N ASP A 201 -5.53 -0.79 -16.79
CA ASP A 201 -6.93 -0.80 -16.39
C ASP A 201 -6.97 -1.27 -14.93
N GLU A 202 -7.06 -0.30 -14.02
CA GLU A 202 -7.18 -0.49 -12.56
C GLU A 202 -8.34 -1.45 -12.16
N ALA A 203 -9.22 -1.78 -13.09
CA ALA A 203 -10.29 -2.76 -12.90
C ALA A 203 -9.79 -4.21 -12.72
N TYR A 204 -8.60 -4.57 -13.23
CA TYR A 204 -8.12 -5.96 -13.22
C TYR A 204 -7.38 -6.35 -11.94
N ASP A 205 -6.67 -5.42 -11.28
CA ASP A 205 -5.92 -5.72 -10.04
C ASP A 205 -6.79 -5.77 -8.78
N ALA A 206 -8.01 -5.23 -8.82
CA ALA A 206 -9.02 -5.43 -7.79
C ALA A 206 -9.49 -6.90 -7.68
N GLY A 207 -9.14 -7.74 -8.67
CA GLY A 207 -9.49 -9.15 -8.79
C GLY A 207 -8.51 -10.13 -8.16
N GLN A 208 -7.32 -9.69 -7.69
CA GLN A 208 -6.51 -10.53 -6.79
C GLN A 208 -7.15 -10.52 -5.41
N GLY A 209 -8.19 -11.35 -5.30
CA GLY A 209 -9.04 -11.45 -4.13
C GLY A 209 -8.21 -11.57 -2.86
N ILE A 210 -8.60 -10.78 -1.86
CA ILE A 210 -8.21 -10.96 -0.45
C ILE A 210 -8.18 -12.47 -0.20
N PRO A 211 -7.00 -13.09 0.01
CA PRO A 211 -6.94 -14.52 0.20
C PRO A 211 -7.86 -14.87 1.37
N SER A 212 -8.88 -15.69 1.10
CA SER A 212 -9.96 -15.96 2.02
C SER A 212 -9.52 -16.92 3.12
N HIS A 213 -8.56 -16.50 3.96
CA HIS A 213 -7.99 -17.36 5.02
C HIS A 213 -8.64 -17.16 6.39
N ILE A 214 -9.67 -16.31 6.49
CA ILE A 214 -10.44 -16.16 7.74
C ILE A 214 -11.94 -16.14 7.43
N LYS A 215 -12.35 -16.94 6.43
CA LYS A 215 -13.75 -17.32 6.31
C LYS A 215 -13.91 -18.62 7.07
N GLN A 216 -14.55 -18.47 8.23
CA GLN A 216 -15.23 -19.50 8.98
C GLN A 216 -14.32 -20.39 9.85
N ALA A 217 -14.33 -20.08 11.15
CA ALA A 217 -14.26 -21.09 12.20
C ALA A 217 -15.50 -22.03 12.15
N ASP A 218 -15.98 -22.44 10.97
CA ASP A 218 -17.20 -23.26 10.80
C ASP A 218 -16.89 -24.76 10.79
N ASN A 219 -15.76 -25.16 11.35
CA ASN A 219 -15.51 -26.56 11.59
C ASN A 219 -14.87 -26.70 12.97
N PHE A 220 -15.69 -26.79 14.00
CA PHE A 220 -15.39 -27.50 15.26
C PHE A 220 -14.96 -28.98 15.04
N ALA A 221 -14.47 -29.37 13.85
CA ALA A 221 -14.22 -30.74 13.45
C ALA A 221 -12.91 -30.85 12.67
N ASP A 222 -11.97 -31.55 13.31
CA ASP A 222 -10.81 -32.28 12.80
C ASP A 222 -10.68 -32.37 11.25
N PRO A 223 -9.63 -31.79 10.64
CA PRO A 223 -9.39 -31.84 9.19
C PRO A 223 -9.27 -33.28 8.65
N ALA A 224 -8.89 -34.26 9.47
CA ALA A 224 -8.68 -35.64 9.06
C ALA A 224 -9.98 -36.37 8.65
N ARG A 225 -11.16 -35.93 9.13
CA ARG A 225 -12.46 -36.54 8.79
C ARG A 225 -13.13 -35.96 7.53
N ARG A 226 -12.66 -34.81 7.04
CA ARG A 226 -13.33 -34.05 5.96
C ARG A 226 -13.09 -34.62 4.57
N ASP A 227 -11.97 -35.30 4.34
CA ASP A 227 -11.56 -35.73 2.99
C ASP A 227 -12.26 -36.99 2.47
N ARG A 228 -13.08 -37.66 3.28
CA ARG A 228 -13.67 -38.96 2.92
C ARG A 228 -15.12 -38.90 2.40
N SER A 229 -15.78 -37.73 2.37
CA SER A 229 -17.19 -37.60 1.98
C SER A 229 -17.40 -36.96 0.59
N TRP A 230 -18.28 -37.54 -0.22
CA TRP A 230 -18.77 -36.96 -1.49
C TRP A 230 -19.30 -35.53 -1.32
N ASN A 231 -19.93 -35.24 -0.17
CA ASN A 231 -20.43 -33.92 0.17
C ASN A 231 -19.32 -32.88 0.29
N ALA A 232 -18.11 -33.26 0.73
CA ALA A 232 -16.96 -32.36 0.79
C ALA A 232 -16.37 -32.04 -0.58
N ARG A 233 -16.46 -32.98 -1.54
CA ARG A 233 -16.07 -32.76 -2.95
C ARG A 233 -17.09 -31.87 -3.65
N LEU A 234 -18.38 -32.15 -3.49
CA LEU A 234 -19.46 -31.30 -3.99
C LEU A 234 -19.41 -29.90 -3.39
N TYR A 235 -19.16 -29.78 -2.07
CA TYR A 235 -18.96 -28.49 -1.40
C TYR A 235 -17.77 -27.72 -1.98
N ARG A 236 -16.64 -28.38 -2.26
CA ARG A 236 -15.48 -27.75 -2.91
C ARG A 236 -15.82 -27.24 -4.31
N LEU A 237 -16.51 -28.06 -5.12
CA LEU A 237 -16.97 -27.66 -6.45
C LEU A 237 -17.94 -26.46 -6.38
N LEU A 238 -18.92 -26.50 -5.48
CA LEU A 238 -19.89 -25.42 -5.31
C LEU A 238 -19.29 -24.15 -4.70
N CYS A 239 -18.20 -24.26 -3.95
CA CYS A 239 -17.46 -23.10 -3.44
C CYS A 239 -16.85 -22.25 -4.55
N VAL A 240 -16.60 -22.81 -5.74
CA VAL A 240 -16.14 -22.04 -6.90
C VAL A 240 -17.18 -20.97 -7.27
N PHE A 241 -18.47 -21.30 -7.28
CA PHE A 241 -19.56 -20.32 -7.51
C PHE A 241 -19.70 -19.26 -6.40
N ARG A 242 -19.08 -19.45 -5.24
CA ARG A 242 -19.08 -18.44 -4.16
C ARG A 242 -18.06 -17.33 -4.41
N ARG A 243 -17.09 -17.51 -5.31
CA ARG A 243 -16.07 -16.49 -5.65
C ARG A 243 -16.74 -15.25 -6.25
N ASP A 244 -16.30 -14.09 -5.79
CA ASP A 244 -16.86 -12.81 -6.23
C ASP A 244 -16.61 -12.58 -7.73
N ASP A 245 -15.47 -13.03 -8.25
CA ASP A 245 -15.08 -12.94 -9.66
C ASP A 245 -16.07 -13.66 -10.58
N ILE A 246 -16.49 -14.86 -10.17
CA ILE A 246 -17.43 -15.68 -10.95
C ILE A 246 -18.84 -15.10 -10.89
N LYS A 247 -19.28 -14.67 -9.70
CA LYS A 247 -20.58 -13.98 -9.57
C LYS A 247 -20.63 -12.73 -10.40
N PHE A 248 -19.54 -11.98 -10.44
CA PHE A 248 -19.40 -10.78 -11.27
C PHE A 248 -19.46 -11.11 -12.76
N ALA A 249 -18.66 -12.07 -13.24
CA ALA A 249 -18.66 -12.46 -14.64
C ALA A 249 -20.04 -12.96 -15.10
N VAL A 250 -20.69 -13.83 -14.31
CA VAL A 250 -22.01 -14.38 -14.63
C VAL A 250 -23.07 -13.29 -14.66
N LYS A 251 -23.12 -12.39 -13.66
CA LYS A 251 -24.15 -11.34 -13.65
C LYS A 251 -23.95 -10.32 -14.76
N VAL A 252 -22.70 -9.95 -15.06
CA VAL A 252 -22.40 -8.97 -16.12
C VAL A 252 -22.72 -9.57 -17.49
N GLY A 253 -22.33 -10.82 -17.72
CA GLY A 253 -22.66 -11.56 -18.94
C GLY A 253 -24.16 -11.74 -19.14
N LEU A 254 -24.90 -12.10 -18.08
CA LEU A 254 -26.36 -12.19 -18.15
C LEU A 254 -27.01 -10.82 -18.41
N GLY A 255 -26.52 -9.76 -17.78
CA GLY A 255 -26.98 -8.41 -18.03
C GLY A 255 -26.71 -7.93 -19.46
N ALA A 256 -25.57 -8.33 -20.05
CA ALA A 256 -25.26 -8.07 -21.46
C ALA A 256 -26.22 -8.82 -22.39
N LEU A 257 -26.49 -10.10 -22.10
CA LEU A 257 -27.42 -10.93 -22.86
C LEU A 257 -28.83 -10.32 -22.85
N ILE A 258 -29.33 -9.92 -21.69
CA ILE A 258 -30.65 -9.30 -21.54
C ILE A 258 -30.71 -7.97 -22.30
N TYR A 259 -29.66 -7.14 -22.23
CA TYR A 259 -29.61 -5.87 -22.94
C TYR A 259 -29.56 -6.04 -24.47
N ALA A 260 -28.86 -7.08 -24.95
CA ALA A 260 -28.74 -7.38 -26.38
C ALA A 260 -29.96 -8.10 -26.97
N LEU A 261 -30.80 -8.73 -26.12
CA LEU A 261 -31.95 -9.53 -26.54
C LEU A 261 -32.90 -8.81 -27.52
N PRO A 262 -33.24 -7.52 -27.34
CA PRO A 262 -34.11 -6.80 -28.27
C PRO A 262 -33.57 -6.70 -29.71
N ALA A 263 -32.26 -6.84 -29.92
CA ALA A 263 -31.64 -6.82 -31.24
C ALA A 263 -31.95 -8.09 -32.06
N PHE A 264 -32.24 -9.21 -31.39
CA PHE A 264 -32.48 -10.52 -32.02
C PHE A 264 -33.96 -10.84 -32.19
N LEU A 265 -34.86 -10.09 -31.54
CA LEU A 265 -36.31 -10.24 -31.72
C LEU A 265 -36.78 -9.40 -32.90
N ALA A 266 -37.46 -10.01 -33.87
CA ALA A 266 -37.95 -9.33 -35.07
C ALA A 266 -38.83 -8.10 -34.76
N ALA A 267 -39.62 -8.15 -33.68
CA ALA A 267 -40.51 -7.06 -33.27
C ALA A 267 -39.76 -5.84 -32.70
N THR A 268 -38.68 -6.04 -31.94
CA THR A 268 -37.95 -4.96 -31.25
C THR A 268 -36.66 -4.55 -31.93
N ARG A 269 -36.18 -5.34 -32.90
CA ARG A 269 -34.98 -5.05 -33.71
C ARG A 269 -34.99 -3.66 -34.36
N PRO A 270 -36.07 -3.19 -35.02
CA PRO A 270 -36.04 -1.85 -35.63
C PRO A 270 -35.85 -0.74 -34.59
N PHE A 271 -36.45 -0.88 -33.41
CA PHE A 271 -36.23 0.06 -32.31
C PHE A 271 -34.78 0.04 -31.80
N PHE A 272 -34.19 -1.15 -31.63
CA PHE A 272 -32.81 -1.29 -31.16
C PHE A 272 -31.80 -0.67 -32.13
N VAL A 273 -31.98 -0.87 -33.45
CA VAL A 273 -31.09 -0.30 -34.48
C VAL A 273 -31.28 1.21 -34.59
N ARG A 274 -32.53 1.70 -34.59
CA ARG A 274 -32.86 3.14 -34.65
C ARG A 274 -32.20 3.92 -33.50
N TRP A 275 -32.24 3.39 -32.29
CA TRP A 275 -31.62 4.03 -31.12
C TRP A 275 -30.17 3.63 -30.90
N ARG A 276 -29.52 2.97 -31.88
CA ARG A 276 -28.10 2.61 -31.81
C ARG A 276 -27.75 1.85 -30.53
N GLY A 277 -28.60 0.89 -30.16
CA GLY A 277 -28.55 0.13 -28.92
C GLY A 277 -27.21 -0.59 -28.69
N GLU A 278 -26.45 -0.87 -29.76
CA GLU A 278 -25.09 -1.41 -29.68
C GLU A 278 -24.15 -0.54 -28.84
N TRP A 279 -24.27 0.79 -28.91
CA TRP A 279 -23.44 1.70 -28.11
C TRP A 279 -23.84 1.72 -26.65
N GLY A 280 -25.11 1.48 -26.35
CA GLY A 280 -25.57 1.27 -24.99
C GLY A 280 -25.03 -0.03 -24.39
N LEU A 281 -24.97 -1.11 -25.19
CA LEU A 281 -24.35 -2.38 -24.77
C LEU A 281 -22.85 -2.21 -24.50
N VAL A 282 -22.13 -1.53 -25.41
CA VAL A 282 -20.71 -1.20 -25.23
C VAL A 282 -20.51 -0.35 -23.98
N SER A 283 -21.38 0.64 -23.75
CA SER A 283 -21.30 1.52 -22.57
C SER A 283 -21.55 0.74 -21.28
N TYR A 284 -22.55 -0.14 -21.27
CA TYR A 284 -22.84 -1.05 -20.15
C TYR A 284 -21.59 -1.87 -19.78
N MET A 285 -20.95 -2.52 -20.76
CA MET A 285 -19.76 -3.34 -20.50
C MET A 285 -18.56 -2.49 -20.06
N ALA A 286 -18.39 -1.29 -20.63
CA ALA A 286 -17.27 -0.41 -20.31
C ALA A 286 -17.34 0.18 -18.89
N VAL A 287 -18.54 0.38 -18.33
CA VAL A 287 -18.71 0.96 -16.99
C VAL A 287 -18.85 -0.09 -15.89
N CYS A 288 -19.19 -1.33 -16.23
CA CYS A 288 -19.31 -2.41 -15.25
C CYS A 288 -17.97 -2.75 -14.61
N SER A 289 -17.88 -2.54 -13.29
CA SER A 289 -16.72 -2.89 -12.46
C SER A 289 -17.10 -3.89 -11.37
N MET A 290 -16.12 -4.60 -10.82
CA MET A 290 -16.36 -5.64 -9.80
C MET A 290 -17.10 -5.12 -8.56
N THR A 291 -16.94 -3.83 -8.22
CA THR A 291 -17.62 -3.21 -7.08
C THR A 291 -18.72 -2.26 -7.55
N VAL A 292 -19.76 -2.12 -6.72
CA VAL A 292 -20.87 -1.19 -6.99
C VAL A 292 -20.36 0.25 -7.06
N GLY A 293 -19.51 0.64 -6.10
CA GLY A 293 -18.91 1.96 -6.06
C GLY A 293 -18.06 2.29 -7.30
N GLY A 294 -17.19 1.37 -7.72
CA GLY A 294 -16.40 1.56 -8.96
C GLY A 294 -17.25 1.65 -10.22
N SER A 295 -18.34 0.87 -10.29
CA SER A 295 -19.29 0.96 -11.41
C SER A 295 -20.02 2.31 -11.42
N ASN A 296 -20.39 2.82 -10.24
CA ASN A 296 -21.10 4.08 -10.11
C ASN A 296 -20.22 5.29 -10.45
N THR A 297 -18.96 5.32 -9.98
CA THR A 297 -18.00 6.38 -10.37
C THR A 297 -17.72 6.36 -11.86
N THR A 298 -17.51 5.18 -12.44
CA THR A 298 -17.23 5.04 -13.87
C THR A 298 -18.45 5.39 -14.71
N SER A 299 -19.65 5.03 -14.28
CA SER A 299 -20.91 5.43 -14.93
C SER A 299 -21.12 6.93 -14.87
N THR A 300 -20.83 7.57 -13.73
CA THR A 300 -20.94 9.04 -13.59
C THR A 300 -19.93 9.74 -14.50
N ASN A 301 -18.67 9.30 -14.49
CA ASN A 301 -17.63 9.80 -15.40
C ASN A 301 -18.01 9.57 -16.87
N ARG A 302 -18.64 8.44 -17.21
CA ARG A 302 -19.13 8.16 -18.57
C ARG A 302 -20.21 9.14 -18.98
N VAL A 303 -21.24 9.33 -18.16
CA VAL A 303 -22.35 10.24 -18.44
C VAL A 303 -21.83 11.68 -18.62
N ILE A 304 -21.07 12.21 -17.67
CA ILE A 304 -20.53 13.58 -17.74
C ILE A 304 -19.55 13.70 -18.93
N GLY A 305 -18.67 12.72 -19.12
CA GLY A 305 -17.70 12.72 -20.22
C GLY A 305 -18.37 12.69 -21.59
N THR A 306 -19.47 11.95 -21.73
CA THR A 306 -20.28 11.92 -22.95
C THR A 306 -21.00 13.24 -23.19
N PHE A 307 -21.56 13.90 -22.16
CA PHE A 307 -22.13 15.24 -22.33
C PHE A 307 -21.09 16.26 -22.81
N ILE A 308 -19.91 16.29 -22.18
CA ILE A 308 -18.84 17.23 -22.56
C ILE A 308 -18.31 16.91 -23.96
N GLY A 309 -18.03 15.65 -24.25
CA GLY A 309 -17.52 15.24 -25.57
C GLY A 309 -18.54 15.50 -26.69
N ALA A 310 -19.83 15.28 -26.43
CA ALA A 310 -20.92 15.61 -27.34
C ALA A 310 -20.98 17.12 -27.63
N ALA A 311 -20.98 17.96 -26.60
CA ALA A 311 -20.99 19.41 -26.76
C ALA A 311 -19.77 19.90 -27.55
N LEU A 312 -18.58 19.41 -27.23
CA LEU A 312 -17.34 19.75 -27.94
C LEU A 312 -17.38 19.28 -29.40
N SER A 313 -17.95 18.11 -29.70
CA SER A 313 -18.09 17.63 -31.08
C SER A 313 -19.05 18.49 -31.90
N ILE A 314 -20.17 18.94 -31.32
CA ILE A 314 -21.14 19.82 -31.99
C ILE A 314 -20.49 21.17 -32.27
N VAL A 315 -19.82 21.77 -31.28
CA VAL A 315 -19.12 23.05 -31.45
C VAL A 315 -18.03 22.94 -32.51
N ALA A 316 -17.21 21.89 -32.46
CA ALA A 316 -16.15 21.68 -33.44
C ALA A 316 -16.71 21.48 -34.86
N TRP A 317 -17.84 20.78 -35.00
CA TRP A 317 -18.50 20.61 -36.30
C TRP A 317 -19.08 21.90 -36.84
N VAL A 318 -19.83 22.65 -36.04
CA VAL A 318 -20.45 23.92 -36.47
C VAL A 318 -19.38 24.93 -36.87
N LEU A 319 -18.22 24.93 -36.22
CA LEU A 319 -17.10 25.81 -36.59
C LEU A 319 -16.32 25.31 -37.81
N ALA A 320 -16.35 24.00 -38.11
CA ALA A 320 -15.61 23.39 -39.21
C ALA A 320 -16.44 23.18 -40.49
N SER A 321 -17.76 23.25 -40.40
CA SER A 321 -18.69 23.12 -41.53
C SER A 321 -19.10 24.51 -42.02
N ASP A 322 -18.91 24.75 -43.30
CA ASP A 322 -19.41 25.94 -44.00
C ASP A 322 -20.10 25.48 -45.30
N HIS A 323 -21.37 25.84 -45.46
CA HIS A 323 -22.20 25.51 -46.63
C HIS A 323 -22.06 24.05 -47.14
N GLY A 324 -22.21 23.06 -46.26
CA GLY A 324 -22.19 21.63 -46.61
C GLY A 324 -20.80 20.99 -46.75
N TYR A 325 -19.72 21.79 -46.76
CA TYR A 325 -18.35 21.28 -46.82
C TYR A 325 -17.66 21.39 -45.45
N THR A 326 -17.19 20.26 -44.92
CA THR A 326 -16.47 20.22 -43.64
C THR A 326 -14.96 20.30 -43.87
N ASN A 327 -14.29 21.30 -43.28
CA ASN A 327 -12.84 21.45 -43.38
C ASN A 327 -12.11 20.45 -42.44
N PRO A 328 -11.37 19.47 -42.99
CA PRO A 328 -10.77 18.40 -42.18
C PRO A 328 -9.62 18.90 -41.31
N TRP A 329 -8.89 19.93 -41.77
CA TRP A 329 -7.76 20.51 -41.04
C TRP A 329 -8.24 21.23 -39.78
N LEU A 330 -9.37 21.92 -39.87
CA LEU A 330 -9.97 22.63 -38.75
C LEU A 330 -10.54 21.64 -37.71
N LEU A 331 -11.19 20.57 -38.17
CA LEU A 331 -11.66 19.49 -37.30
C LEU A 331 -10.50 18.77 -36.58
N GLY A 332 -9.39 18.56 -37.30
CA GLY A 332 -8.15 18.02 -36.75
C GLY A 332 -7.51 18.93 -35.70
N PHE A 333 -7.51 20.25 -35.94
CA PHE A 333 -7.03 21.24 -34.97
C PHE A 333 -7.87 21.26 -33.69
N PHE A 334 -9.20 21.25 -33.80
CA PHE A 334 -10.07 21.13 -32.63
C PHE A 334 -9.88 19.81 -31.90
N GLY A 335 -9.67 18.70 -32.63
CA GLY A 335 -9.34 17.41 -32.03
C GLY A 335 -8.04 17.45 -31.22
N TRP A 336 -7.01 18.10 -31.76
CA TRP A 336 -5.75 18.33 -31.03
C TRP A 336 -5.97 19.16 -29.76
N LEU A 337 -6.74 20.25 -29.84
CA LEU A 337 -7.05 21.10 -28.68
C LEU A 337 -7.81 20.35 -27.58
N VAL A 338 -8.85 19.59 -27.95
CA VAL A 338 -9.60 18.74 -27.02
C VAL A 338 -8.70 17.67 -26.40
N SER A 339 -7.78 17.09 -27.17
CA SER A 339 -6.86 16.08 -26.68
C SER A 339 -5.96 16.60 -25.55
N LEU A 340 -5.49 17.86 -25.61
CA LEU A 340 -4.68 18.47 -24.55
C LEU A 340 -5.43 18.51 -23.21
N GLY A 341 -6.70 18.94 -23.23
CA GLY A 341 -7.56 18.95 -22.04
C GLY A 341 -7.81 17.54 -21.48
N CYS A 342 -8.05 16.57 -22.37
CA CYS A 342 -8.21 15.17 -21.98
C CYS A 342 -6.95 14.58 -21.36
N PHE A 343 -5.76 14.84 -21.92
CA PHE A 343 -4.49 14.38 -21.37
C PHE A 343 -4.19 15.01 -20.00
N TYR A 344 -4.52 16.30 -19.82
CA TYR A 344 -4.43 16.93 -18.50
C TYR A 344 -5.32 16.23 -17.46
N LEU A 345 -6.56 15.87 -17.82
CA LEU A 345 -7.46 15.13 -16.93
C LEU A 345 -6.95 13.71 -16.61
N ILE A 346 -6.37 13.02 -17.59
CA ILE A 346 -5.83 11.66 -17.43
C ILE A 346 -4.59 11.67 -16.53
N VAL A 347 -3.62 12.56 -16.80
CA VAL A 347 -2.31 12.54 -16.15
C VAL A 347 -2.28 13.41 -14.88
N ALA A 348 -2.69 14.67 -14.97
CA ALA A 348 -2.53 15.63 -13.86
C ALA A 348 -3.63 15.49 -12.80
N LYS A 349 -4.89 15.26 -13.22
CA LYS A 349 -6.03 15.11 -12.29
C LYS A 349 -6.28 13.67 -11.83
N ASN A 350 -5.49 12.71 -12.34
CA ASN A 350 -5.62 11.28 -12.06
C ASN A 350 -7.06 10.75 -12.21
N ASN A 351 -7.82 11.28 -13.19
CA ASN A 351 -9.17 10.84 -13.53
C ASN A 351 -9.18 10.29 -14.96
N GLY A 352 -8.45 9.18 -15.15
CA GLY A 352 -8.29 8.49 -16.42
C GLY A 352 -9.61 8.22 -17.16
N PRO A 353 -10.63 7.61 -16.52
CA PRO A 353 -11.89 7.27 -17.18
C PRO A 353 -12.60 8.49 -17.78
N MET A 354 -12.62 9.63 -17.06
CA MET A 354 -13.28 10.84 -17.52
C MET A 354 -12.67 11.37 -18.84
N GLY A 355 -11.35 11.51 -18.90
CA GLY A 355 -10.66 11.98 -20.11
C GLY A 355 -10.83 11.02 -21.29
N ARG A 356 -10.79 9.70 -21.05
CA ARG A 356 -11.01 8.68 -22.09
C ARG A 356 -12.43 8.76 -22.67
N PHE A 357 -13.45 8.98 -21.85
CA PHE A 357 -14.83 9.06 -22.33
C PHE A 357 -15.16 10.35 -23.09
N ILE A 358 -14.57 11.49 -22.69
CA ILE A 358 -14.67 12.73 -23.47
C ILE A 358 -14.07 12.51 -24.86
N LEU A 359 -12.85 11.98 -24.93
CA LEU A 359 -12.14 11.76 -26.18
C LEU A 359 -12.86 10.74 -27.09
N LEU A 360 -13.34 9.64 -26.51
CA LEU A 360 -14.13 8.65 -27.23
C LEU A 360 -15.40 9.28 -27.83
N THR A 361 -16.14 10.06 -27.04
CA THR A 361 -17.39 10.67 -27.50
C THR A 361 -17.13 11.74 -28.57
N TYR A 362 -16.08 12.55 -28.40
CA TYR A 362 -15.67 13.55 -29.40
C TYR A 362 -15.34 12.87 -30.74
N ASN A 363 -14.49 11.83 -30.72
CA ASN A 363 -14.11 11.11 -31.93
C ASN A 363 -15.33 10.45 -32.61
N LEU A 364 -16.19 9.82 -31.82
CA LEU A 364 -17.39 9.19 -32.31
C LEU A 364 -18.46 10.20 -32.80
N GLY A 365 -18.48 11.42 -32.28
CA GLY A 365 -19.36 12.48 -32.78
C GLY A 365 -18.82 13.07 -34.08
N ALA A 366 -17.66 13.73 -33.98
CA ALA A 366 -17.10 14.59 -35.03
C ALA A 366 -16.41 13.83 -36.18
N LEU A 367 -15.58 12.82 -35.89
CA LEU A 367 -14.86 12.09 -36.95
C LEU A 367 -15.74 11.07 -37.66
N TYR A 368 -16.68 10.46 -36.93
CA TYR A 368 -17.65 9.54 -37.54
C TYR A 368 -18.62 10.30 -38.46
N SER A 369 -19.14 11.45 -38.04
CA SER A 369 -19.99 12.28 -38.89
C SER A 369 -19.25 12.74 -40.14
N TYR A 370 -17.96 13.10 -40.02
CA TYR A 370 -17.11 13.43 -41.16
C TYR A 370 -16.91 12.23 -42.11
N SER A 371 -16.67 11.03 -41.57
CA SER A 371 -16.55 9.83 -42.40
C SER A 371 -17.85 9.47 -43.11
N LEU A 372 -19.00 9.77 -42.50
CA LEU A 372 -20.31 9.52 -43.09
C LEU A 372 -20.64 10.58 -44.15
N SER A 373 -20.28 11.84 -43.93
CA SER A 373 -20.44 12.92 -44.93
C SER A 373 -19.59 12.75 -46.19
N ILE A 374 -18.60 11.85 -46.18
CA ILE A 374 -17.77 11.52 -47.36
C ILE A 374 -18.32 10.31 -48.14
N LYS A 375 -19.09 9.43 -47.50
CA LYS A 375 -19.65 8.23 -48.15
C LYS A 375 -21.02 8.57 -48.72
N ASP A 376 -21.05 8.93 -50.00
CA ASP A 376 -22.26 9.00 -50.83
C ASP A 376 -22.77 7.57 -51.08
N ASP A 377 -23.75 7.12 -50.30
CA ASP A 377 -24.60 5.98 -50.67
C ASP A 377 -26.06 6.45 -50.56
N ASP A 378 -26.71 6.65 -51.71
CA ASP A 378 -28.07 7.22 -51.90
C ASP A 378 -29.22 6.34 -51.29
N HIS A 379 -28.94 5.51 -50.29
CA HIS A 379 -29.88 4.57 -49.69
C HIS A 379 -29.98 4.59 -48.15
N ASP A 380 -29.27 5.50 -47.46
CA ASP A 380 -29.37 5.67 -46.00
C ASP A 380 -30.22 6.91 -45.60
N ASP A 381 -31.52 6.88 -45.93
CA ASP A 381 -32.50 7.97 -45.73
C ASP A 381 -32.76 8.38 -44.26
N ASP A 382 -32.08 7.80 -43.28
CA ASP A 382 -32.37 8.03 -41.85
C ASP A 382 -31.33 8.92 -41.13
N GLU A 383 -30.06 8.98 -41.57
CA GLU A 383 -29.00 9.70 -40.84
C GLU A 383 -27.92 10.37 -41.74
N GLY A 384 -27.93 10.18 -43.06
CA GLY A 384 -26.86 10.66 -43.96
C GLY A 384 -27.40 11.33 -45.22
N GLY A 385 -27.57 12.64 -45.19
CA GLY A 385 -27.87 13.47 -46.35
C GLY A 385 -26.94 14.68 -46.45
N ILE A 386 -27.25 15.58 -47.38
CA ILE A 386 -26.47 16.77 -47.79
C ILE A 386 -26.19 17.74 -46.61
N ASP A 387 -26.95 17.61 -45.52
CA ASP A 387 -26.62 18.15 -44.19
C ASP A 387 -26.72 17.00 -43.16
N PRO A 388 -25.62 16.36 -42.74
CA PRO A 388 -25.66 15.38 -41.66
C PRO A 388 -26.19 16.06 -40.41
N ALA A 389 -27.39 15.69 -39.95
CA ALA A 389 -27.97 16.19 -38.71
C ALA A 389 -27.18 15.59 -37.54
N ILE A 390 -25.99 16.13 -37.26
CA ILE A 390 -25.12 15.71 -36.15
C ILE A 390 -25.84 15.80 -34.82
N TRP A 391 -26.80 16.70 -34.73
CA TRP A 391 -27.72 16.75 -33.62
C TRP A 391 -28.37 15.39 -33.37
N ASP A 392 -28.94 14.75 -34.38
CA ASP A 392 -29.61 13.45 -34.25
C ASP A 392 -28.61 12.33 -33.99
N ILE A 393 -27.47 12.31 -34.69
CA ILE A 393 -26.41 11.29 -34.48
C ILE A 393 -25.90 11.33 -33.03
N VAL A 394 -25.63 12.52 -32.50
CA VAL A 394 -25.12 12.72 -31.14
C VAL A 394 -26.21 12.44 -30.11
N MET A 395 -27.47 12.81 -30.37
CA MET A 395 -28.59 12.59 -29.45
C MET A 395 -28.93 11.11 -29.28
N HIS A 396 -29.07 10.35 -30.37
CA HIS A 396 -29.32 8.90 -30.28
C HIS A 396 -28.22 8.19 -29.50
N ARG A 397 -26.95 8.58 -29.72
CA ARG A 397 -25.80 8.05 -28.97
C ARG A 397 -25.81 8.44 -27.50
N LEU A 398 -26.13 9.69 -27.19
CA LEU A 398 -26.21 10.16 -25.81
C LEU A 398 -27.26 9.37 -25.02
N VAL A 399 -28.45 9.18 -25.61
CA VAL A 399 -29.53 8.38 -24.99
C VAL A 399 -29.11 6.92 -24.85
N ALA A 400 -28.48 6.31 -25.86
CA ALA A 400 -27.99 4.94 -25.80
C ALA A 400 -26.93 4.75 -24.69
N VAL A 401 -25.97 5.68 -24.58
CA VAL A 401 -24.93 5.65 -23.54
C VAL A 401 -25.54 5.78 -22.14
N ILE A 402 -26.48 6.71 -21.95
CA ILE A 402 -27.17 6.90 -20.67
C ILE A 402 -27.97 5.64 -20.30
N ALA A 403 -28.71 5.06 -21.25
CA ALA A 403 -29.44 3.80 -21.04
C ALA A 403 -28.50 2.66 -20.61
N GLY A 404 -27.35 2.52 -21.27
CA GLY A 404 -26.31 1.55 -20.90
C GLY A 404 -25.75 1.77 -19.49
N CYS A 405 -25.50 3.04 -19.10
CA CYS A 405 -25.02 3.38 -17.75
C CYS A 405 -26.08 3.10 -16.68
N VAL A 406 -27.34 3.44 -16.94
CA VAL A 406 -28.46 3.15 -16.04
C VAL A 406 -28.61 1.64 -15.87
N TRP A 407 -28.56 0.87 -16.96
CA TRP A 407 -28.61 -0.58 -16.92
C TRP A 407 -27.45 -1.19 -16.12
N ALA A 408 -26.24 -0.65 -16.27
CA ALA A 408 -25.09 -1.09 -15.49
C ALA A 408 -25.29 -0.85 -13.98
N ILE A 409 -25.81 0.30 -13.59
CA ILE A 409 -26.14 0.60 -12.19
C ILE A 409 -27.20 -0.38 -11.67
N VAL A 410 -28.26 -0.65 -12.44
CA VAL A 410 -29.31 -1.61 -12.07
C VAL A 410 -28.73 -3.00 -11.85
N VAL A 411 -28.01 -3.56 -12.83
CA VAL A 411 -27.42 -4.91 -12.74
C VAL A 411 -26.44 -5.01 -11.57
N THR A 412 -25.56 -4.02 -11.41
CA THR A 412 -24.54 -4.07 -10.36
C THR A 412 -25.10 -3.87 -8.95
N ARG A 413 -26.19 -3.10 -8.81
CA ARG A 413 -26.84 -2.79 -7.52
C ARG A 413 -27.82 -3.85 -7.04
N PHE A 414 -28.60 -4.45 -7.95
CA PHE A 414 -29.66 -5.39 -7.59
C PHE A 414 -29.22 -6.86 -7.68
N ILE A 415 -28.36 -7.22 -8.64
CA ILE A 415 -27.90 -8.60 -8.81
C ILE A 415 -26.58 -8.80 -8.06
N TRP A 416 -26.61 -9.56 -6.97
CA TRP A 416 -25.48 -9.84 -6.08
C TRP A 416 -24.57 -8.60 -5.86
N PRO A 417 -25.02 -7.60 -5.08
CA PRO A 417 -24.26 -6.38 -4.87
C PRO A 417 -22.95 -6.69 -4.14
N ILE A 418 -21.84 -6.32 -4.78
CA ILE A 418 -20.50 -6.46 -4.22
C ILE A 418 -20.07 -5.07 -3.74
N SER A 419 -20.25 -4.83 -2.45
CA SER A 419 -19.94 -3.54 -1.82
C SER A 419 -18.42 -3.35 -1.65
N ALA A 420 -17.93 -2.20 -2.11
CA ALA A 420 -16.54 -1.77 -1.91
C ALA A 420 -16.29 -1.48 -0.42
N ARG A 421 -17.26 -0.83 0.25
CA ARG A 421 -17.21 -0.55 1.70
C ARG A 421 -17.01 -1.84 2.52
N ARG A 422 -17.80 -2.88 2.22
CA ARG A 422 -17.66 -4.18 2.92
C ARG A 422 -16.35 -4.89 2.59
N LYS A 423 -15.89 -4.83 1.34
CA LYS A 423 -14.61 -5.43 0.93
C LYS A 423 -13.44 -4.73 1.62
N LEU A 424 -13.48 -3.40 1.72
CA LEU A 424 -12.47 -2.60 2.42
C LEU A 424 -12.38 -2.99 3.90
N LYS A 425 -13.50 -2.99 4.63
CA LYS A 425 -13.51 -3.40 6.05
C LYS A 425 -12.94 -4.80 6.25
N LYS A 426 -13.39 -5.78 5.45
CA LYS A 426 -12.88 -7.16 5.51
C LYS A 426 -11.39 -7.26 5.17
N GLY A 427 -10.95 -6.51 4.17
CA GLY A 427 -9.56 -6.46 3.76
C GLY A 427 -8.67 -5.89 4.86
N LEU A 428 -9.07 -4.78 5.47
CA LEU A 428 -8.38 -4.17 6.62
C LEU A 428 -8.26 -5.14 7.80
N CYS A 429 -9.33 -5.88 8.12
CA CYS A 429 -9.29 -6.92 9.15
C CYS A 429 -8.26 -8.01 8.84
N VAL A 430 -8.21 -8.47 7.58
CA VAL A 430 -7.24 -9.49 7.15
C VAL A 430 -5.81 -8.95 7.21
N LEU A 431 -5.59 -7.69 6.82
CA LEU A 431 -4.28 -7.04 6.93
C LEU A 431 -3.81 -7.04 8.38
N TRP A 432 -4.61 -6.51 9.31
CA TRP A 432 -4.25 -6.44 10.73
C TRP A 432 -4.08 -7.82 11.36
N LEU A 433 -4.93 -8.80 11.02
CA LEU A 433 -4.76 -10.16 11.54
C LEU A 433 -3.48 -10.82 11.00
N ARG A 434 -3.12 -10.59 9.74
CA ARG A 434 -1.83 -11.05 9.19
C ARG A 434 -0.66 -10.38 9.90
N MET A 435 -0.71 -9.06 10.11
CA MET A 435 0.30 -8.32 10.87
C MET A 435 0.41 -8.86 12.30
N GLY A 436 -0.72 -9.08 12.98
CA GLY A 436 -0.74 -9.67 14.32
C GLY A 436 -0.15 -11.08 14.37
N LEU A 437 -0.37 -11.91 13.33
CA LEU A 437 0.23 -13.25 13.24
C LEU A 437 1.73 -13.20 12.95
N ILE A 438 2.19 -12.29 12.10
CA ILE A 438 3.62 -12.08 11.82
C ILE A 438 4.33 -11.66 13.10
N TRP A 439 3.81 -10.66 13.81
CA TRP A 439 4.41 -10.18 15.05
C TRP A 439 4.42 -11.23 16.17
N ARG A 440 3.42 -12.13 16.20
CA ARG A 440 3.34 -13.25 17.15
C ARG A 440 4.46 -14.28 16.97
N ARG A 441 5.05 -14.39 15.77
CA ARG A 441 6.18 -15.31 15.53
C ARG A 441 7.45 -14.90 16.29
N ASP A 442 7.42 -13.73 16.94
CA ASP A 442 8.50 -13.05 17.62
C ASP A 442 9.70 -12.80 16.70
N PRO A 443 9.92 -11.55 16.24
CA PRO A 443 11.04 -11.22 15.36
C PRO A 443 12.39 -11.69 15.88
N LEU A 444 12.55 -11.75 17.20
CA LEU A 444 13.84 -12.00 17.83
C LEU A 444 13.97 -13.39 18.45
N ALA A 445 12.89 -14.17 18.53
CA ALA A 445 12.96 -15.59 18.92
C ALA A 445 13.69 -16.44 17.87
N MET A 446 13.69 -15.99 16.62
CA MET A 446 14.39 -16.59 15.48
C MET A 446 15.88 -16.88 15.78
N PHE A 447 16.53 -16.01 16.56
CA PHE A 447 17.95 -16.12 16.90
C PHE A 447 18.27 -17.15 17.98
N LEU A 448 17.27 -17.59 18.76
CA LEU A 448 17.50 -18.40 19.96
C LEU A 448 17.39 -19.91 19.75
N LEU A 449 16.72 -20.37 18.69
CA LEU A 449 16.28 -21.77 18.56
C LEU A 449 17.17 -22.66 17.68
N GLY A 450 18.15 -22.11 16.96
CA GLY A 450 19.01 -22.91 16.07
C GLY A 450 18.24 -23.43 14.84
N GLU A 451 18.82 -23.16 13.68
CA GLU A 451 18.25 -23.31 12.33
C GLU A 451 17.04 -22.41 11.99
N PRO A 452 17.17 -21.53 10.97
CA PRO A 452 16.10 -20.67 10.52
C PRO A 452 15.06 -21.50 9.75
N ARG A 453 14.02 -22.02 10.43
CA ARG A 453 12.93 -22.72 9.70
C ARG A 453 12.03 -21.77 8.90
N SER A 454 12.01 -20.47 9.19
CA SER A 454 11.35 -19.45 8.35
C SER A 454 11.75 -18.03 8.76
N ASN A 455 12.16 -17.18 7.81
CA ASN A 455 12.38 -15.74 8.04
C ASN A 455 11.18 -15.09 8.76
N TYR A 456 11.44 -14.13 9.66
CA TYR A 456 10.40 -13.37 10.39
C TYR A 456 9.34 -12.80 9.44
N MET A 457 9.79 -12.23 8.32
CA MET A 457 8.97 -11.84 7.18
C MET A 457 9.76 -12.02 5.89
N ASP A 458 9.23 -12.81 4.95
CA ASP A 458 9.82 -12.96 3.61
C ASP A 458 9.60 -11.67 2.79
N ILE A 459 10.53 -11.31 1.91
CA ILE A 459 10.43 -10.15 1.00
C ILE A 459 9.16 -10.25 0.14
N ARG A 460 8.76 -11.49 -0.20
CA ARG A 460 7.50 -11.77 -0.90
C ARG A 460 6.28 -11.49 -0.05
N GLU A 461 6.30 -11.89 1.22
CA GLU A 461 5.21 -11.60 2.16
C GLU A 461 5.06 -10.08 2.35
N GLU A 462 6.17 -9.35 2.46
CA GLU A 462 6.16 -7.90 2.57
C GLU A 462 5.59 -7.20 1.35
N SER A 463 6.13 -7.51 0.16
CA SER A 463 5.66 -6.91 -1.09
C SER A 463 4.18 -7.24 -1.34
N ALA A 464 3.72 -8.43 -0.93
CA ALA A 464 2.32 -8.80 -0.96
C ALA A 464 1.47 -7.94 0.00
N LEU A 465 1.94 -7.67 1.23
CA LEU A 465 1.23 -6.80 2.18
C LEU A 465 1.16 -5.34 1.72
N ARG A 466 2.24 -4.81 1.14
CA ARG A 466 2.27 -3.46 0.57
C ARG A 466 1.34 -3.33 -0.63
N SER A 467 1.38 -4.30 -1.54
CA SER A 467 0.45 -4.36 -2.68
C SER A 467 -0.99 -4.50 -2.21
N PHE A 468 -1.21 -5.28 -1.15
CA PHE A 468 -2.53 -5.44 -0.54
C PHE A 468 -3.06 -4.13 0.06
N LEU A 469 -2.22 -3.36 0.76
CA LEU A 469 -2.59 -2.04 1.28
C LEU A 469 -2.96 -1.07 0.15
N SER A 470 -2.19 -1.05 -0.94
CA SER A 470 -2.50 -0.24 -2.13
C SER A 470 -3.85 -0.63 -2.75
N ASN A 471 -4.15 -1.93 -2.81
CA ASN A 471 -5.47 -2.42 -3.23
C ASN A 471 -6.59 -1.95 -2.28
N LEU A 472 -6.35 -1.85 -0.97
CA LEU A 472 -7.32 -1.28 -0.02
C LEU A 472 -7.55 0.22 -0.26
N GLU A 473 -6.52 0.99 -0.63
CA GLU A 473 -6.69 2.40 -1.03
C GLU A 473 -7.53 2.54 -2.31
N GLY A 474 -7.34 1.66 -3.28
CA GLY A 474 -8.22 1.58 -4.47
C GLY A 474 -9.67 1.28 -4.08
N LEU A 475 -9.89 0.34 -3.15
CA LEU A 475 -11.23 0.04 -2.62
C LEU A 475 -11.84 1.20 -1.83
N ARG A 476 -11.04 2.00 -1.12
CA ARG A 476 -11.50 3.23 -0.44
C ARG A 476 -12.03 4.25 -1.45
N LYS A 477 -11.29 4.52 -2.52
CA LYS A 477 -11.75 5.42 -3.60
C LYS A 477 -13.05 4.94 -4.22
N ALA A 478 -13.16 3.64 -4.50
CA ALA A 478 -14.39 3.05 -5.00
C ALA A 478 -15.55 3.13 -3.99
N ALA A 479 -15.28 2.92 -2.70
CA ALA A 479 -16.27 3.00 -1.62
C ALA A 479 -16.89 4.39 -1.45
N ASN A 480 -16.13 5.45 -1.76
CA ASN A 480 -16.64 6.83 -1.75
C ASN A 480 -17.74 7.05 -2.81
N GLY A 481 -17.64 6.38 -3.95
CA GLY A 481 -18.67 6.40 -4.98
C GLY A 481 -19.86 5.47 -4.74
N GLU A 482 -19.91 4.75 -3.62
CA GLU A 482 -21.03 3.86 -3.29
C GLU A 482 -22.08 4.60 -2.47
N PHE A 483 -23.30 4.72 -2.99
CA PHE A 483 -24.43 5.31 -2.27
C PHE A 483 -25.13 4.26 -1.39
N GLU A 484 -25.14 4.48 -0.07
CA GLU A 484 -25.87 3.68 0.91
C GLU A 484 -26.88 4.55 1.67
N LEU A 485 -28.07 4.00 1.94
CA LEU A 485 -29.13 4.68 2.70
C LEU A 485 -28.74 4.94 4.17
N ARG A 486 -27.74 4.22 4.70
CA ARG A 486 -27.26 4.34 6.09
C ARG A 486 -26.41 5.60 6.32
N GLY A 487 -25.94 6.25 5.24
CA GLY A 487 -25.16 7.48 5.31
C GLY A 487 -23.94 7.51 4.38
N PRO A 488 -23.30 8.70 4.26
CA PRO A 488 -22.09 8.87 3.47
C PRO A 488 -20.92 8.04 4.02
N PHE A 489 -19.99 7.68 3.15
CA PHE A 489 -18.79 6.94 3.54
C PHE A 489 -17.80 7.89 4.25
N PRO A 490 -17.26 7.54 5.44
CA PRO A 490 -16.27 8.36 6.13
C PRO A 490 -14.89 8.22 5.48
N ASP A 491 -14.73 8.81 4.29
CA ASP A 491 -13.53 8.66 3.46
C ASP A 491 -12.25 9.15 4.16
N GLN A 492 -12.30 10.33 4.79
CA GLN A 492 -11.14 10.91 5.45
C GLN A 492 -10.65 10.06 6.64
N THR A 493 -11.58 9.60 7.48
CA THR A 493 -11.28 8.76 8.65
C THR A 493 -10.68 7.42 8.22
N MET A 494 -11.29 6.75 7.24
CA MET A 494 -10.75 5.50 6.70
C MET A 494 -9.39 5.71 6.03
N GLY A 495 -9.20 6.88 5.41
CA GLY A 495 -7.91 7.30 4.87
C GLY A 495 -6.81 7.38 5.92
N ARG A 496 -7.08 8.07 7.04
CA ARG A 496 -6.14 8.14 8.16
C ARG A 496 -5.85 6.76 8.72
N ILE A 497 -6.85 5.88 8.83
CA ILE A 497 -6.64 4.49 9.30
C ILE A 497 -5.73 3.70 8.35
N LEU A 498 -5.92 3.81 7.03
CA LEU A 498 -5.06 3.14 6.04
C LEU A 498 -3.63 3.70 6.06
N GLU A 499 -3.48 5.03 6.15
CA GLU A 499 -2.17 5.68 6.26
C GLU A 499 -1.42 5.20 7.50
N ARG A 500 -2.09 5.16 8.66
CA ARG A 500 -1.52 4.65 9.91
C ARG A 500 -1.19 3.17 9.81
N SER A 501 -2.03 2.37 9.15
CA SER A 501 -1.74 0.96 8.89
C SER A 501 -0.52 0.79 7.96
N GLY A 502 -0.29 1.72 7.03
CA GLY A 502 0.93 1.81 6.23
C GLY A 502 2.17 2.08 7.08
N ARG A 503 2.11 3.07 7.97
CA ARG A 503 3.21 3.35 8.92
C ARG A 503 3.52 2.16 9.82
N MET A 504 2.50 1.46 10.30
CA MET A 504 2.69 0.21 11.04
C MET A 504 3.40 -0.85 10.18
N LEU A 505 3.06 -0.98 8.90
CA LEU A 505 3.73 -1.93 7.99
C LEU A 505 5.18 -1.52 7.72
N ASP A 506 5.47 -0.21 7.62
CA ASP A 506 6.83 0.30 7.51
C ASP A 506 7.65 0.01 8.77
N ALA A 507 7.01 0.04 9.96
CA ALA A 507 7.65 -0.36 11.21
C ALA A 507 8.01 -1.87 11.21
N PHE A 508 7.17 -2.73 10.62
CA PHE A 508 7.48 -4.14 10.42
C PHE A 508 8.65 -4.33 9.46
N HIS A 509 8.70 -3.54 8.38
CA HIS A 509 9.82 -3.55 7.44
C HIS A 509 11.12 -3.12 8.13
N ALA A 510 11.10 -2.03 8.89
CA ALA A 510 12.25 -1.56 9.66
C ALA A 510 12.79 -2.66 10.58
N MET A 511 11.89 -3.38 11.28
CA MET A 511 12.29 -4.52 12.10
C MET A 511 12.92 -5.65 11.28
N ASN A 512 12.34 -5.99 10.12
CA ASN A 512 12.85 -7.04 9.26
C ASN A 512 14.26 -6.73 8.72
N VAL A 513 14.51 -5.47 8.35
CA VAL A 513 15.83 -5.01 7.88
C VAL A 513 16.89 -5.22 8.97
N VAL A 514 16.59 -4.82 10.21
CA VAL A 514 17.53 -4.96 11.34
C VAL A 514 17.82 -6.45 11.64
N ILE A 515 16.82 -7.33 11.52
CA ILE A 515 16.98 -8.78 11.71
C ILE A 515 17.85 -9.40 10.62
N VAL A 516 17.58 -9.07 9.35
CA VAL A 516 18.30 -9.66 8.20
C VAL A 516 19.77 -9.25 8.20
N LYS A 517 20.11 -8.05 8.67
CA LYS A 517 21.51 -7.61 8.75
C LYS A 517 22.30 -8.30 9.88
N ASN A 518 21.65 -8.66 10.98
CA ASN A 518 22.28 -9.28 12.15
C ASN A 518 22.02 -10.80 12.23
N LEU A 519 22.18 -11.53 11.12
CA LEU A 519 21.94 -12.98 11.06
C LEU A 519 22.89 -13.83 11.93
N GLN A 520 24.07 -13.31 12.27
CA GLN A 520 25.05 -13.99 13.13
C GLN A 520 25.03 -13.35 14.52
N TYR A 521 24.63 -14.11 15.54
CA TYR A 521 24.57 -13.62 16.91
C TYR A 521 25.92 -13.75 17.62
N THR A 522 26.30 -12.74 18.40
CA THR A 522 27.41 -12.84 19.34
C THR A 522 26.98 -13.63 20.59
N PRO A 523 27.92 -14.22 21.35
CA PRO A 523 27.57 -14.86 22.62
C PRO A 523 26.92 -13.88 23.63
N GLY A 524 27.31 -12.59 23.58
CA GLY A 524 26.71 -11.51 24.36
C GLY A 524 25.26 -11.25 23.97
N GLU A 525 25.00 -11.10 22.68
CA GLU A 525 23.64 -10.89 22.15
C GLU A 525 22.72 -12.06 22.50
N ALA A 526 23.17 -13.30 22.30
CA ALA A 526 22.40 -14.48 22.70
C ALA A 526 22.07 -14.49 24.21
N ALA A 527 22.99 -14.05 25.07
CA ALA A 527 22.75 -13.96 26.52
C ALA A 527 21.67 -12.92 26.84
N VAL A 528 21.75 -11.71 26.26
CA VAL A 528 20.75 -10.65 26.48
C VAL A 528 19.38 -11.07 25.93
N LEU A 529 19.33 -11.69 24.75
CA LEU A 529 18.10 -12.18 24.13
C LEU A 529 17.45 -13.28 24.99
N ARG A 530 18.25 -14.19 25.57
CA ARG A 530 17.74 -15.22 26.50
C ARG A 530 17.16 -14.59 27.76
N TYR A 531 17.88 -13.63 28.35
CA TYR A 531 17.47 -12.97 29.57
C TYR A 531 16.15 -12.17 29.41
N THR A 532 15.99 -11.50 28.27
CA THR A 532 14.81 -10.66 27.98
C THR A 532 13.62 -11.41 27.38
N ARG A 533 13.69 -12.74 27.23
CA ARG A 533 12.71 -13.54 26.49
C ARG A 533 11.28 -13.42 27.02
N SER A 534 11.08 -13.45 28.33
CA SER A 534 9.74 -13.40 28.94
C SER A 534 9.01 -12.09 28.61
N GLU A 535 9.67 -10.96 28.85
CA GLU A 535 9.09 -9.62 28.61
C GLU A 535 8.82 -9.37 27.13
N ARG A 536 9.69 -9.85 26.23
CA ARG A 536 9.48 -9.76 24.78
C ARG A 536 8.30 -10.60 24.30
N PHE A 537 8.14 -11.80 24.87
CA PHE A 537 6.99 -12.65 24.55
C PHE A 537 5.69 -12.00 25.03
N GLU A 538 5.66 -11.41 26.23
CA GLU A 538 4.51 -10.64 26.71
C GLU A 538 4.20 -9.45 25.78
N LEU A 539 5.23 -8.69 25.38
CA LEU A 539 5.08 -7.52 24.50
C LEU A 539 4.55 -7.89 23.12
N SER A 540 5.13 -8.91 22.48
CA SER A 540 4.70 -9.40 21.17
C SER A 540 3.29 -9.97 21.20
N ALA A 541 2.93 -10.74 22.24
CA ALA A 541 1.58 -11.24 22.45
C ALA A 541 0.56 -10.10 22.62
N ARG A 542 0.92 -9.05 23.37
CA ARG A 542 0.08 -7.86 23.58
C ARG A 542 -0.24 -7.16 22.27
N ILE A 543 0.78 -6.91 21.44
CA ILE A 543 0.65 -6.27 20.13
C ILE A 543 -0.23 -7.11 19.19
N SER A 544 0.01 -8.43 19.13
CA SER A 544 -0.80 -9.36 18.34
C SER A 544 -2.27 -9.36 18.76
N HIS A 545 -2.53 -9.29 20.06
CA HIS A 545 -3.88 -9.20 20.60
C HIS A 545 -4.55 -7.88 20.23
N LEU A 546 -3.84 -6.76 20.29
CA LEU A 546 -4.38 -5.45 19.90
C LEU A 546 -4.79 -5.42 18.42
N PHE A 547 -3.97 -5.97 17.51
CA PHE A 547 -4.39 -6.13 16.11
C PHE A 547 -5.67 -6.97 15.94
N SER A 548 -5.82 -8.01 16.77
CA SER A 548 -7.03 -8.84 16.77
C SER A 548 -8.25 -8.07 17.29
N VAL A 549 -8.08 -7.20 18.29
CA VAL A 549 -9.12 -6.30 18.81
C VAL A 549 -9.52 -5.26 17.76
N LEU A 550 -8.55 -4.61 17.10
CA LEU A 550 -8.81 -3.66 16.01
C LEU A 550 -9.60 -4.33 14.88
N ALA A 551 -9.16 -5.51 14.42
CA ALA A 551 -9.84 -6.27 13.38
C ALA A 551 -11.25 -6.68 13.81
N SER A 552 -11.44 -7.04 15.07
CA SER A 552 -12.74 -7.41 15.63
C SER A 552 -13.70 -6.21 15.67
N SER A 553 -13.24 -5.04 16.11
CA SER A 553 -14.03 -3.81 16.14
C SER A 553 -14.49 -3.41 14.73
N VAL A 554 -13.59 -3.38 13.74
CA VAL A 554 -13.95 -3.04 12.36
C VAL A 554 -14.89 -4.07 11.72
N LYS A 555 -14.67 -5.37 11.99
CA LYS A 555 -15.50 -6.44 11.43
C LYS A 555 -16.92 -6.44 12.00
N MET A 556 -17.06 -6.21 13.31
CA MET A 556 -18.34 -6.22 14.01
C MET A 556 -19.02 -4.85 14.05
N GLU A 557 -18.35 -3.79 13.59
CA GLU A 557 -18.81 -2.40 13.75
C GLU A 557 -19.11 -2.07 15.23
N TYR A 558 -18.28 -2.62 16.12
CA TYR A 558 -18.50 -2.59 17.57
C TYR A 558 -17.60 -1.52 18.24
N PRO A 559 -18.13 -0.74 19.19
CA PRO A 559 -17.37 0.25 19.94
C PRO A 559 -16.21 -0.40 20.69
N LEU A 560 -15.04 0.24 20.66
CA LEU A 560 -13.91 -0.22 21.48
C LEU A 560 -14.20 0.03 22.96
N ASN A 561 -13.63 -0.81 23.83
CA ASN A 561 -13.62 -0.55 25.25
C ASN A 561 -12.82 0.74 25.54
N ASP A 562 -13.27 1.52 26.52
CA ASP A 562 -12.71 2.85 26.82
C ASP A 562 -11.23 2.77 27.26
N VAL A 563 -10.86 1.69 27.96
CA VAL A 563 -9.48 1.42 28.36
C VAL A 563 -8.94 0.22 27.59
N MET A 564 -8.13 0.49 26.57
CA MET A 564 -7.34 -0.56 25.93
C MET A 564 -6.06 -0.85 26.74
N PRO A 565 -5.59 -2.11 26.77
CA PRO A 565 -4.35 -2.45 27.43
C PRO A 565 -3.16 -1.70 26.80
N SER A 566 -2.43 -0.91 27.59
CA SER A 566 -1.25 -0.18 27.11
C SER A 566 -0.11 -1.13 26.75
N ILE A 567 0.58 -0.82 25.64
CA ILE A 567 1.86 -1.46 25.26
C ILE A 567 3.00 -0.86 26.11
N ASP A 568 2.87 0.40 26.51
CA ASP A 568 3.94 1.19 27.14
C ASP A 568 4.47 0.55 28.42
N HIS A 569 3.61 0.16 29.35
CA HIS A 569 4.05 -0.53 30.57
C HIS A 569 4.83 -1.84 30.31
N THR A 570 4.46 -2.61 29.29
CA THR A 570 5.18 -3.85 28.95
C THR A 570 6.52 -3.54 28.28
N ARG A 571 6.58 -2.44 27.51
CA ARG A 571 7.81 -1.92 26.92
C ARG A 571 8.77 -1.37 27.99
N ASP A 572 8.25 -0.67 28.98
CA ASP A 572 9.04 -0.11 30.08
C ASP A 572 9.63 -1.22 30.97
N ARG A 573 8.85 -2.29 31.22
CA ARG A 573 9.35 -3.51 31.86
C ARG A 573 10.49 -4.18 31.07
N LEU A 574 10.37 -4.23 29.74
CA LEU A 574 11.45 -4.74 28.88
C LEU A 574 12.71 -3.88 29.00
N LEU A 575 12.59 -2.55 28.96
CA LEU A 575 13.71 -1.62 29.16
C LEU A 575 14.36 -1.76 30.54
N ALA A 576 13.55 -1.90 31.60
CA ALA A 576 14.04 -2.15 32.95
C ALA A 576 14.84 -3.45 33.03
N ARG A 577 14.36 -4.54 32.42
CA ARG A 577 15.09 -5.82 32.34
C ARG A 577 16.39 -5.74 31.54
N ILE A 578 16.40 -4.97 30.44
CA ILE A 578 17.64 -4.72 29.69
C ILE A 578 18.66 -3.99 30.58
N SER A 579 18.21 -2.98 31.33
CA SER A 579 19.06 -2.23 32.25
C SER A 579 19.57 -3.09 33.42
N GLU A 580 18.76 -4.02 33.92
CA GLU A 580 19.14 -4.97 34.96
C GLU A 580 20.20 -5.95 34.47
N PHE A 581 20.01 -6.55 33.29
CA PHE A 581 21.00 -7.44 32.69
C PHE A 581 22.35 -6.75 32.53
N ARG A 582 22.34 -5.52 32.03
CA ARG A 582 23.55 -4.69 31.87
C ARG A 582 24.28 -4.41 33.19
N ARG A 583 23.57 -4.33 34.32
CA ARG A 583 24.15 -4.13 35.65
C ARG A 583 24.62 -5.43 36.30
N SER A 584 24.08 -6.57 35.86
CA SER A 584 24.46 -7.89 36.35
C SER A 584 25.93 -8.22 36.03
N GLY A 585 26.54 -9.10 36.84
CA GLY A 585 27.93 -9.55 36.61
C GLY A 585 28.09 -10.23 35.24
N GLU A 586 27.16 -11.11 34.88
CA GLU A 586 27.14 -11.81 33.59
C GLU A 586 27.02 -10.83 32.40
N GLY A 587 26.15 -9.81 32.51
CA GLY A 587 25.96 -8.84 31.43
C GLY A 587 27.16 -7.90 31.22
N ARG A 588 27.97 -7.64 32.26
CA ARG A 588 29.20 -6.85 32.15
C ARG A 588 30.37 -7.61 31.54
N GLU A 589 30.40 -8.93 31.72
CA GLU A 589 31.50 -9.78 31.25
C GLU A 589 31.27 -10.29 29.83
N VAL A 590 30.01 -10.58 29.46
CA VAL A 590 29.68 -11.29 28.22
C VAL A 590 29.14 -10.37 27.12
N ALA A 591 28.42 -9.30 27.46
CA ALA A 591 27.74 -8.45 26.48
C ALA A 591 28.48 -7.12 26.21
N THR A 592 28.70 -6.84 24.94
CA THR A 592 29.20 -5.56 24.43
C THR A 592 28.04 -4.60 24.12
N GLU A 593 28.32 -3.31 23.95
CA GLU A 593 27.28 -2.32 23.64
C GLU A 593 26.54 -2.59 22.32
N GLN A 594 27.23 -3.20 21.35
CA GLN A 594 26.64 -3.58 20.06
C GLN A 594 25.56 -4.66 20.22
N ASP A 595 25.70 -5.52 21.23
CA ASP A 595 24.79 -6.64 21.48
C ASP A 595 23.38 -6.20 21.95
N TYR A 596 23.24 -4.93 22.34
CA TYR A 596 21.94 -4.35 22.74
C TYR A 596 21.21 -3.64 21.59
N GLU A 597 21.87 -3.38 20.45
CA GLU A 597 21.33 -2.58 19.35
C GLU A 597 20.04 -3.17 18.76
N LEU A 598 19.98 -4.49 18.61
CA LEU A 598 18.80 -5.21 18.11
C LEU A 598 17.58 -5.03 19.03
N LEU A 599 17.80 -5.05 20.35
CA LEU A 599 16.74 -4.84 21.34
C LEU A 599 16.29 -3.39 21.39
N TYR A 600 17.19 -2.44 21.17
CA TYR A 600 16.86 -1.02 21.07
C TYR A 600 16.03 -0.71 19.84
N ALA A 601 16.39 -1.28 18.68
CA ALA A 601 15.55 -1.20 17.48
C ALA A 601 14.16 -1.78 17.74
N TYR A 602 14.07 -2.93 18.41
CA TYR A 602 12.79 -3.54 18.78
C TYR A 602 11.94 -2.66 19.71
N VAL A 603 12.54 -2.06 20.74
CA VAL A 603 11.83 -1.14 21.64
C VAL A 603 11.32 0.09 20.90
N LEU A 604 12.13 0.65 20.00
CA LEU A 604 11.74 1.85 19.23
C LEU A 604 10.60 1.55 18.25
N VAL A 605 10.70 0.44 17.51
CA VAL A 605 9.65 -0.03 16.59
C VAL A 605 8.36 -0.34 17.35
N THR A 606 8.43 -1.00 18.51
CA THR A 606 7.24 -1.29 19.33
C THR A 606 6.63 -0.01 19.93
N GLY A 607 7.45 1.00 20.24
CA GLY A 607 6.99 2.34 20.61
C GLY A 607 6.20 3.01 19.48
N GLN A 608 6.75 3.06 18.26
CA GLN A 608 6.05 3.60 17.09
C GLN A 608 4.73 2.85 16.81
N LEU A 609 4.78 1.52 16.92
CA LEU A 609 3.60 0.69 16.73
C LEU A 609 2.52 0.96 17.79
N SER A 610 2.91 1.22 19.04
CA SER A 610 2.00 1.64 20.12
C SER A 610 1.29 2.94 19.76
N GLU A 611 2.01 3.95 19.29
CA GLU A 611 1.45 5.23 18.88
C GLU A 611 0.45 5.11 17.73
N ASP A 612 0.83 4.40 16.66
CA ASP A 612 -0.06 4.22 15.52
C ASP A 612 -1.28 3.37 15.88
N ILE A 613 -1.15 2.36 16.76
CA ILE A 613 -2.29 1.56 17.23
C ILE A 613 -3.25 2.43 18.04
N ARG A 614 -2.73 3.26 18.96
CA ARG A 614 -3.55 4.22 19.72
C ARG A 614 -4.25 5.21 18.80
N ALA A 615 -3.56 5.73 17.78
CA ALA A 615 -4.15 6.65 16.80
C ALA A 615 -5.29 5.99 16.01
N VAL A 616 -5.08 4.78 15.48
CA VAL A 616 -6.14 4.02 14.80
C VAL A 616 -7.32 3.76 15.74
N SER A 617 -7.05 3.43 17.01
CA SER A 617 -8.09 3.18 18.00
C SER A 617 -8.95 4.42 18.27
N ALA A 618 -8.35 5.60 18.35
CA ALA A 618 -9.08 6.86 18.49
C ALA A 618 -9.98 7.16 17.27
N GLU A 619 -9.50 6.87 16.05
CA GLU A 619 -10.32 6.98 14.84
C GLU A 619 -11.49 5.97 14.84
N LEU A 620 -11.27 4.76 15.34
CA LEU A 620 -12.33 3.75 15.49
C LEU A 620 -13.34 4.13 16.56
N GLN A 621 -12.91 4.69 17.70
CA GLN A 621 -13.79 5.25 18.72
C GLN A 621 -14.62 6.41 18.17
N THR A 622 -14.05 7.23 17.29
CA THR A 622 -14.81 8.31 16.62
C THR A 622 -15.89 7.75 15.67
N MET A 623 -15.62 6.62 15.01
CA MET A 623 -16.59 6.00 14.09
C MET A 623 -17.68 5.17 14.77
N PHE A 624 -17.34 4.40 15.79
CA PHE A 624 -18.25 3.43 16.43
C PHE A 624 -18.71 3.86 17.84
N GLY A 625 -18.13 4.94 18.37
CA GLY A 625 -18.32 5.41 19.74
C GLY A 625 -17.49 4.62 20.76
N THR A 626 -17.68 4.97 22.03
CA THR A 626 -17.24 4.21 23.20
C THR A 626 -18.30 3.20 23.61
N LEU A 627 -17.86 2.14 24.31
CA LEU A 627 -18.75 1.14 24.85
C LEU A 627 -19.44 1.68 26.11
N ASP A 628 -20.73 1.97 26.02
CA ASP A 628 -21.55 2.40 27.15
C ASP A 628 -22.63 1.34 27.47
N GLU A 629 -22.97 1.18 28.76
CA GLU A 629 -23.99 0.21 29.21
C GLU A 629 -25.34 0.38 28.51
N GLU A 630 -25.69 1.61 28.10
CA GLU A 630 -26.94 1.89 27.39
C GLU A 630 -27.01 1.24 26.00
N LYS A 631 -25.85 1.05 25.33
CA LYS A 631 -25.77 0.39 24.02
C LYS A 631 -25.84 -1.14 24.10
N LEU A 632 -25.72 -1.70 25.31
CA LEU A 632 -25.76 -3.15 25.57
C LEU A 632 -27.14 -3.63 26.05
N LYS A 633 -28.13 -2.74 26.13
CA LYS A 633 -29.52 -3.13 26.40
C LYS A 633 -30.04 -3.92 25.20
N LEU A 634 -30.31 -5.21 25.41
CA LEU A 634 -31.03 -6.05 24.46
C LEU A 634 -32.42 -5.45 24.23
N GLN A 635 -32.67 -4.96 23.01
CA GLN A 635 -34.02 -4.64 22.53
C GLN A 635 -34.67 -5.87 21.91
#